data_AF-A0A9E4EAG4-F1
#
_entry.id   AF-A0A9E4EAG4-F1
#
_cell.length_a   1.000
_cell.length_b   1.000
_cell.length_c   1.000
_cell.angle_alpha   90.00
_cell.angle_beta   90.00
_cell.angle_gamma   90.00
#
_symmetry.space_group_name_H-M   'P 1'
#
loop_
_entity.id
_entity.type
_entity.pdbx_description
1 polymer ?
#
loop_
_entity_poly.entity_id
_entity_poly.type
_entity_poly.pdbx_seq_one_letter_code
_entity_poly.pdbx_strand_id
1 'polypeptide(L)' 'MKSLANHFLIPLPDQDGSYFDGSLTYICTHTEMGASGLIVNRPTKIDLNKLFELVEIKRSMKSAPQVYE' A
#
# COMPACT_ATOMS: atom_id res chain seq x y z
N MET A 1 -14.90 -7.58 -19.15
CA MET A 1 -14.77 -7.49 -17.67
C MET A 1 -14.21 -6.11 -17.35
N LYS A 2 -14.76 -5.34 -16.40
CA LYS A 2 -14.17 -4.05 -16.01
C LYS A 2 -12.97 -4.32 -15.11
N SER A 3 -11.81 -3.73 -15.44
CA SER A 3 -10.64 -3.76 -14.56
C SER A 3 -10.90 -2.91 -13.31
N LEU A 4 -10.25 -3.29 -12.21
CA LEU A 4 -10.31 -2.62 -10.90
C LEU A 4 -8.97 -1.96 -10.56
N ALA A 5 -8.01 -1.96 -11.48
CA ALA A 5 -6.77 -1.22 -11.30
C ALA A 5 -7.05 0.26 -11.00
N ASN A 6 -6.22 0.86 -10.15
CA ASN A 6 -6.34 2.25 -9.67
C ASN A 6 -7.62 2.54 -8.86
N HIS A 7 -8.25 1.52 -8.28
CA HIS A 7 -9.37 1.67 -7.36
C HIS A 7 -8.97 1.24 -5.95
N PHE A 8 -9.70 1.76 -4.97
CA PHE A 8 -9.68 1.25 -3.61
C PHE A 8 -10.74 0.17 -3.43
N LEU A 9 -10.37 -0.93 -2.78
CA LEU A 9 -11.28 -1.92 -2.24
C LEU A 9 -11.51 -1.61 -0.77
N ILE A 10 -12.79 -1.48 -0.43
CA ILE A 10 -13.28 -1.31 0.93
C ILE A 10 -13.95 -2.64 1.32
N PRO A 11 -13.56 -3.26 2.45
CA PRO A 11 -14.18 -4.48 2.93
C PRO A 11 -15.64 -4.22 3.29
N LEU A 12 -16.46 -5.27 3.18
CA LEU A 12 -17.83 -5.23 3.66
C LEU A 12 -17.86 -5.10 5.20
N PRO A 13 -18.92 -4.49 5.77
CA PRO A 13 -19.01 -4.20 7.20
C PRO A 13 -18.99 -5.46 8.09
N ASP A 14 -19.57 -6.58 7.65
CA ASP A 14 -19.62 -7.82 8.46
C ASP A 14 -18.41 -8.75 8.19
N GLN A 15 -17.20 -8.17 8.17
CA GLN A 15 -15.94 -8.90 7.98
C GLN A 15 -15.09 -8.93 9.26
N ASP A 16 -15.74 -8.82 10.42
CA ASP A 16 -15.08 -8.82 11.72
C ASP A 16 -14.12 -10.00 11.87
N GLY A 17 -12.87 -9.70 12.22
CA GLY A 17 -11.82 -10.70 12.42
C GLY A 17 -11.19 -11.27 11.14
N SER A 18 -11.64 -10.84 9.96
CA SER A 18 -10.95 -11.13 8.69
C SER A 18 -9.61 -10.41 8.63
N TYR A 19 -8.66 -10.97 7.88
CA TYR A 19 -7.41 -10.26 7.59
C TYR A 19 -7.66 -8.91 6.91
N PHE A 20 -8.79 -8.67 6.24
CA PHE A 20 -9.08 -7.39 5.58
C PHE A 20 -9.95 -6.44 6.41
N ASP A 21 -10.29 -6.80 7.64
CA ASP A 21 -11.13 -5.97 8.50
C ASP A 21 -10.54 -4.56 8.73
N GLY A 22 -11.36 -3.53 8.55
CA GLY A 22 -10.95 -2.12 8.62
C GLY A 22 -9.82 -1.72 7.65
N SER A 23 -9.49 -2.53 6.63
CA SER A 23 -8.40 -2.23 5.69
C SER A 23 -8.88 -1.38 4.52
N LEU A 24 -8.00 -0.51 4.01
CA LEU A 24 -8.15 0.17 2.73
C LEU A 24 -7.11 -0.40 1.77
N THR A 25 -7.56 -1.14 0.75
CA THR A 25 -6.65 -1.82 -0.20
C THR A 25 -6.64 -1.09 -1.54
N TYR A 26 -5.48 -0.63 -1.99
CA TYR A 26 -5.30 -0.06 -3.33
C TYR A 26 -4.95 -1.17 -4.34
N ILE A 27 -5.64 -1.23 -5.49
CA ILE A 27 -5.36 -2.22 -6.53
C ILE A 27 -4.40 -1.66 -7.57
N CYS A 28 -3.19 -2.21 -7.59
CA CYS A 28 -2.12 -1.81 -8.51
C CYS A 28 -2.31 -2.45 -9.88
N THR A 29 -2.69 -3.74 -9.92
CA THR A 29 -2.88 -4.49 -11.15
C THR A 29 -4.13 -5.36 -11.07
N HIS A 30 -4.87 -5.47 -12.16
CA HIS A 30 -5.98 -6.39 -12.31
C HIS A 30 -6.03 -6.89 -13.75
N THR A 31 -5.70 -8.16 -13.93
CA THR A 31 -5.66 -8.87 -15.20
C THR A 31 -6.52 -10.13 -15.12
N GLU A 32 -6.59 -10.91 -16.20
CA GLU A 32 -7.31 -12.19 -16.21
C GLU A 32 -6.72 -13.23 -15.25
N MET A 33 -5.46 -13.06 -14.83
CA MET A 33 -4.81 -13.92 -13.85
C MET A 33 -5.17 -13.55 -12.40
N GLY A 34 -5.90 -12.45 -12.18
CA GLY A 34 -6.27 -11.95 -10.86
C GLY A 34 -5.82 -10.51 -10.62
N ALA A 35 -5.74 -10.11 -9.35
CA ALA A 35 -5.39 -8.74 -8.95
C ALA A 35 -4.28 -8.72 -7.89
N SER A 36 -3.45 -7.68 -7.94
CA SER A 36 -2.46 -7.36 -6.91
C SER A 36 -2.72 -5.97 -6.36
N GLY A 37 -2.54 -5.83 -5.04
CA GLY A 37 -2.80 -4.59 -4.34
C GLY A 37 -2.04 -4.47 -3.03
N LEU A 38 -2.14 -3.30 -2.41
CA LEU A 38 -1.47 -2.95 -1.16
C LEU A 38 -2.48 -2.38 -0.16
N ILE A 39 -2.40 -2.83 1.09
CA ILE A 39 -3.13 -2.20 2.19
C ILE A 39 -2.38 -0.92 2.58
N VAL A 40 -3.02 0.23 2.44
CA VAL A 40 -2.38 1.54 2.64
C VAL A 40 -2.55 2.11 4.04
N ASN A 41 -3.54 1.62 4.80
CA ASN A 41 -3.89 2.16 6.12
C ASN A 41 -3.45 1.27 7.30
N ARG A 42 -2.52 0.34 7.07
CA ARG A 42 -1.95 -0.52 8.12
C ARG A 42 -0.45 -0.27 8.28
N PRO A 43 -0.04 0.55 9.26
CA PRO A 43 1.37 0.81 9.50
C PRO A 43 2.08 -0.46 9.99
N THR A 44 3.34 -0.61 9.60
CA THR A 44 4.21 -1.67 10.11
C THR A 44 4.96 -1.20 11.36
N LYS A 45 5.59 -2.13 12.08
CA LYS A 45 6.41 -1.81 13.27
C LYS A 45 7.84 -1.34 12.91
N ILE A 46 8.20 -1.31 11.63
CA ILE A 46 9.56 -1.02 11.18
C ILE A 46 9.57 0.38 10.55
N ASP A 47 10.44 1.24 11.06
CA ASP A 47 10.69 2.56 10.47
C ASP A 47 11.44 2.43 9.13
N LEU A 48 11.17 3.35 8.20
CA LEU A 48 11.79 3.33 6.88
C LEU A 48 13.32 3.47 6.92
N ASN A 49 13.88 4.21 7.88
CA ASN A 49 15.34 4.29 8.02
C ASN A 49 15.91 2.92 8.40
N LYS A 50 15.29 2.26 9.38
CA LYS A 50 15.69 0.93 9.81
C LYS A 50 15.54 -0.11 8.70
N LEU A 51 14.49 0.00 7.88
CA LEU A 51 14.33 -0.85 6.72
C LEU A 51 15.49 -0.67 5.73
N PHE A 52 15.87 0.57 5.40
CA PHE A 52 16.98 0.84 4.47
C PHE A 52 18.32 0.32 4.99
N GLU A 53 18.57 0.42 6.29
CA GLU A 53 19.76 -0.17 6.93
C GLU A 53 19.77 -1.70 6.77
N LEU A 54 18.63 -2.38 6.99
CA LEU A 54 18.53 -3.84 6.87
C LEU A 54 18.76 -4.35 5.45
N VAL A 55 18.42 -3.56 4.43
CA VAL A 55 18.60 -3.92 3.01
C VAL A 55 19.82 -3.27 2.37
N GLU A 56 20.68 -2.62 3.15
CA GLU A 56 21.92 -1.97 2.72
C GLU A 56 21.74 -0.90 1.62
N ILE A 57 20.56 -0.26 1.56
CA ILE A 57 20.29 0.80 0.58
C ILE A 57 20.72 2.15 1.16
N LYS A 58 21.71 2.79 0.53
CA LYS A 58 22.10 4.17 0.87
C LYS A 58 21.00 5.14 0.50
N ARG A 59 20.48 5.87 1.50
CA ARG A 59 19.47 6.92 1.29
C ARG A 59 20.09 8.09 0.51
N SER A 60 19.80 8.17 -0.79
CA SER A 60 20.06 9.37 -1.59
C SER A 60 19.00 10.42 -1.25
N MET A 61 19.22 11.22 -0.21
CA MET A 61 18.41 12.42 0.02
C MET A 61 18.70 13.44 -1.08
N LYS A 62 17.95 13.40 -2.18
CA LYS A 62 17.80 14.56 -3.07
C LYS A 62 16.50 15.28 -2.72
N SER A 63 16.69 16.45 -2.11
CA SER A 63 15.76 17.56 -1.83
C SER A 63 14.47 17.26 -1.06
N ALA A 64 14.23 18.11 -0.06
CA ALA A 64 12.94 18.34 0.58
C ALA A 64 11.79 18.41 -0.45
N PRO A 65 10.56 18.03 -0.06
CA PRO A 65 9.40 18.26 -0.92
C PRO A 65 9.38 19.74 -1.32
N GLN A 66 9.54 20.02 -2.61
CA GLN A 66 9.14 21.31 -3.14
C GLN A 66 7.62 21.38 -2.92
N VAL A 67 7.20 22.29 -2.06
CA VAL A 67 5.80 22.65 -1.92
C VAL A 67 5.36 23.13 -3.30
N TYR A 68 4.54 22.34 -3.98
CA TYR A 68 3.83 22.81 -5.17
C TYR A 68 2.71 23.71 -4.64
N GLU A 69 2.86 25.03 -4.81
CA GLU A 69 1.79 26.02 -4.62
C GLU A 69 0.66 25.82 -5.65
#